data_AF-A0A925CZB3-F1
#
_entry.id   AF-A0A925CZB3-F1
#
_cell.length_a   1.000
_cell.length_b   1.000
_cell.length_c   1.000
_cell.angle_alpha   90.00
_cell.angle_beta   90.00
_cell.angle_gamma   90.00
#
_symmetry.space_group_name_H-M   'P 1'
#
loop_
_entity.id
_entity.type
_entity.pdbx_description
1 polymer ?
#
loop_
_entity_poly.entity_id
_entity_poly.type
_entity_poly.pdbx_seq_one_letter_code
_entity_poly.pdbx_strand_id
1 'polypeptide(L)'
;MLNKTIITAGFLTSSFIAFSQDRIDPVKKANTANEVKVENKQIDEDVAEFLVKSADARMMDSKEGKLASQKGTSSAIKNYGSLMVKDQAMLLAKIKKLAAARKISLPTDISNDKIEGLVDLMKES
;
A
#
# COMPACT_ATOMS: atom_id res chain seq x y z
N MET A 1 -16.09 39.08 45.27
CA MET A 1 -16.21 37.66 45.65
C MET A 1 -15.18 36.88 44.84
N LEU A 2 -14.17 36.36 45.53
CA LEU A 2 -13.03 35.61 44.99
C LEU A 2 -13.48 34.15 44.85
N ASN A 3 -13.36 33.51 43.69
CA ASN A 3 -13.49 32.06 43.62
C ASN A 3 -12.21 31.41 43.08
N LYS A 4 -11.83 30.34 43.78
CA LYS A 4 -10.48 29.82 43.92
C LYS A 4 -10.11 28.88 42.78
N THR A 5 -8.87 29.00 42.36
CA THR A 5 -8.05 28.00 41.69
C THR A 5 -8.25 26.59 42.26
N ILE A 6 -8.47 25.59 41.40
CA ILE A 6 -8.11 24.19 41.67
C ILE A 6 -7.26 23.70 40.50
N ILE A 7 -5.95 23.66 40.76
CA ILE A 7 -4.96 22.91 40.00
C ILE A 7 -5.15 21.44 40.34
N THR A 8 -5.41 20.58 39.35
CA THR A 8 -5.20 19.14 39.49
C THR A 8 -3.89 18.79 38.79
N ALA A 9 -2.87 18.57 39.61
CA ALA A 9 -1.59 18.05 39.23
C ALA A 9 -1.66 16.52 39.07
N GLY A 10 -1.01 16.01 38.02
CA GLY A 10 -0.22 14.79 38.09
C GLY A 10 -0.94 13.44 37.93
N PHE A 11 -0.84 12.88 36.74
CA PHE A 11 -0.33 11.51 36.59
C PHE A 11 0.65 11.47 35.40
N LEU A 12 1.92 11.55 35.74
CA LEU A 12 3.05 11.08 34.94
C LEU A 12 3.08 9.55 35.06
N THR A 13 2.98 8.82 33.96
CA THR A 13 3.79 7.62 33.64
C THR A 13 3.56 7.29 32.17
N SER A 14 4.55 7.56 31.33
CA SER A 14 5.54 6.56 30.89
C SER A 14 4.95 5.51 29.97
N SER A 15 4.94 5.79 28.68
CA SER A 15 5.87 5.15 27.74
C SER A 15 5.39 5.47 26.33
N PHE A 16 6.14 6.34 25.66
CA PHE A 16 6.37 6.13 24.24
C PHE A 16 6.95 4.73 24.13
N ILE A 17 6.10 3.73 23.90
CA ILE A 17 6.55 2.52 23.25
C ILE A 17 7.01 3.05 21.89
N ALA A 18 8.33 3.22 21.76
CA ALA A 18 9.00 3.10 20.48
C ALA A 18 8.69 1.69 19.98
N PHE A 19 7.45 1.51 19.51
CA PHE A 19 7.11 0.38 18.68
C PHE A 19 7.91 0.70 17.44
N SER A 20 9.00 -0.04 17.25
CA SER A 20 9.73 -0.05 15.99
C SER A 20 8.67 -0.08 14.90
N GLN A 21 8.42 1.06 14.27
CA GLN A 21 7.50 1.17 13.16
C GLN A 21 8.22 0.50 11.99
N ASP A 22 8.29 -0.82 12.02
CA ASP A 22 7.98 -1.57 10.83
C ASP A 22 6.61 -1.05 10.43
N ARG A 23 6.60 -0.09 9.51
CA ARG A 23 5.39 0.49 8.97
C ARG A 23 4.56 -0.69 8.51
N ILE A 24 3.42 -0.92 9.19
CA ILE A 24 2.54 -2.05 8.91
C ILE A 24 2.42 -2.18 7.40
N ASP A 25 2.80 -3.35 6.88
CA ASP A 25 2.83 -3.64 5.45
C ASP A 25 1.54 -3.14 4.77
N PRO A 26 1.61 -2.36 3.68
CA PRO A 26 0.44 -1.75 3.07
C PRO A 26 -0.65 -2.75 2.65
N VAL A 27 -0.23 -3.95 2.20
CA VAL A 27 -1.12 -5.05 1.81
C VAL A 27 -1.77 -5.67 3.04
N LYS A 28 -0.99 -5.96 4.09
CA LYS A 28 -1.53 -6.44 5.37
C LYS A 28 -2.55 -5.46 5.95
N LYS A 29 -2.24 -4.16 5.95
CA LYS A 29 -3.16 -3.12 6.42
C LYS A 29 -4.49 -3.13 5.64
N ALA A 30 -4.44 -3.29 4.32
CA ALA A 30 -5.65 -3.37 3.49
C ALA A 30 -6.45 -4.66 3.78
N ASN A 31 -5.78 -5.80 3.93
CA ASN A 31 -6.41 -7.07 4.26
C ASN A 31 -7.10 -7.02 5.63
N THR A 32 -6.44 -6.54 6.69
CA THR A 32 -7.07 -6.38 8.01
C THR A 32 -8.30 -5.47 7.97
N ALA A 33 -8.27 -4.40 7.17
CA ALA A 33 -9.44 -3.54 6.99
C ALA A 33 -10.59 -4.21 6.22
N ASN A 34 -10.30 -5.26 5.43
CA ASN A 34 -11.27 -6.04 4.69
C ASN A 34 -11.77 -7.25 5.50
N GLU A 35 -10.94 -7.88 6.33
CA GLU A 35 -11.30 -8.99 7.23
C GLU A 35 -12.51 -8.63 8.09
N VAL A 36 -12.52 -7.45 8.71
CA VAL A 36 -13.68 -6.96 9.50
C VAL A 36 -14.96 -6.91 8.65
N LYS A 37 -14.87 -6.59 7.36
CA LYS A 37 -16.03 -6.53 6.45
C LYS A 37 -16.45 -7.93 5.98
N VAL A 38 -15.49 -8.85 5.83
CA VAL A 38 -15.71 -10.26 5.49
C VAL A 38 -16.42 -10.98 6.65
N GLU A 39 -15.95 -10.81 7.89
CA GLU A 39 -16.56 -11.37 9.10
C GLU A 39 -18.02 -10.90 9.24
N ASN A 40 -18.29 -9.63 8.92
CA ASN A 40 -19.62 -9.05 8.89
C ASN A 40 -20.43 -9.38 7.61
N LYS A 41 -19.92 -10.25 6.73
CA LYS A 41 -20.54 -10.67 5.46
C LYS A 41 -20.93 -9.51 4.53
N GLN A 42 -20.19 -8.41 4.59
CA GLN A 42 -20.45 -7.20 3.78
C GLN A 42 -19.74 -7.24 2.42
N ILE A 43 -18.66 -8.01 2.33
CA ILE A 43 -17.88 -8.21 1.11
C ILE A 43 -17.50 -9.69 0.99
N ASP A 44 -17.19 -10.10 -0.23
CA ASP A 44 -16.68 -11.44 -0.53
C ASP A 44 -15.16 -11.47 -0.33
N GLU A 45 -14.66 -12.50 0.35
CA GLU A 45 -13.25 -12.65 0.74
C GLU A 45 -12.35 -12.84 -0.48
N ASP A 46 -12.71 -13.76 -1.38
CA ASP A 46 -11.94 -14.08 -2.58
C ASP A 46 -11.83 -12.85 -3.49
N VAL A 47 -12.92 -12.11 -3.65
CA VAL A 47 -12.94 -10.86 -4.42
C VAL A 47 -12.08 -9.79 -3.74
N ALA A 48 -12.11 -9.67 -2.42
CA ALA A 48 -11.27 -8.73 -1.68
C ALA A 48 -9.79 -9.05 -1.84
N GLU A 49 -9.41 -10.31 -1.63
CA GLU A 49 -8.04 -10.78 -1.76
C GLU A 49 -7.52 -10.58 -3.19
N PHE A 50 -8.32 -10.95 -4.19
CA PHE A 50 -7.99 -10.77 -5.60
C PHE A 50 -7.72 -9.30 -5.94
N LEU A 51 -8.58 -8.38 -5.51
CA LEU A 51 -8.41 -6.96 -5.80
C LEU A 51 -7.22 -6.34 -5.07
N VAL A 52 -6.94 -6.77 -3.83
CA VAL A 52 -5.75 -6.33 -3.08
C VAL A 52 -4.47 -6.81 -3.76
N LYS A 53 -4.34 -8.11 -4.05
CA LYS A 53 -3.18 -8.68 -4.75
C LYS A 53 -3.00 -8.05 -6.13
N SER A 54 -4.08 -7.82 -6.85
CA SER A 54 -4.04 -7.16 -8.15
C SER A 54 -3.53 -5.72 -8.05
N ALA A 55 -4.01 -4.94 -7.10
CA ALA A 55 -3.55 -3.56 -6.91
C ALA A 55 -2.04 -3.51 -6.58
N ASP A 56 -1.61 -4.36 -5.65
CA ASP A 56 -0.20 -4.53 -5.28
C ASP A 56 0.68 -4.93 -6.49
N ALA A 57 0.23 -5.88 -7.31
CA ALA A 57 0.94 -6.26 -8.53
C ALA A 57 1.01 -5.14 -9.57
N ARG A 58 -0.08 -4.43 -9.88
CA ARG A 58 -0.03 -3.33 -10.87
C ARG A 58 0.88 -2.18 -10.43
N MET A 59 0.92 -1.90 -9.13
CA MET A 59 1.84 -0.91 -8.58
C MET A 59 3.30 -1.35 -8.72
N MET A 60 3.60 -2.64 -8.49
CA MET A 60 4.94 -3.21 -8.70
C MET A 60 5.35 -3.16 -10.18
N ASP A 61 4.52 -3.68 -11.08
CA ASP A 61 4.81 -3.69 -12.53
C ASP A 61 5.05 -2.26 -13.06
N SER A 62 4.34 -1.26 -12.50
CA SER A 62 4.59 0.15 -12.85
C SER A 62 5.96 0.63 -12.36
N LYS A 63 6.44 0.20 -11.19
CA LYS A 63 7.76 0.56 -10.68
C LYS A 63 8.87 -0.15 -11.45
N GLU A 64 8.68 -1.42 -11.81
CA GLU A 64 9.60 -2.16 -12.68
C GLU A 64 9.66 -1.54 -14.08
N GLY A 65 8.52 -1.18 -14.65
CA GLY A 65 8.46 -0.46 -15.92
C GLY A 65 9.21 0.87 -15.86
N LYS A 66 9.12 1.59 -14.73
CA LYS A 66 9.89 2.82 -14.51
C LYS A 66 11.39 2.52 -14.50
N LEU A 67 11.84 1.48 -13.81
CA LEU A 67 13.23 1.07 -13.79
C LEU A 67 13.74 0.70 -15.19
N ALA A 68 12.98 -0.11 -15.94
CA ALA A 68 13.30 -0.47 -17.31
C ALA A 68 13.38 0.75 -18.24
N SER A 69 12.48 1.73 -18.08
CA SER A 69 12.52 2.99 -18.84
C SER A 69 13.78 3.81 -18.58
N GLN A 70 14.32 3.74 -17.36
CA GLN A 70 15.49 4.51 -16.95
C GLN A 70 16.79 3.79 -17.31
N LYS A 71 16.90 2.51 -16.94
CA LYS A 71 18.14 1.72 -16.98
C LYS A 71 18.24 0.74 -18.15
N GLY A 72 17.19 0.57 -18.95
CA GLY A 72 17.23 -0.34 -20.11
C GLY A 72 18.41 -0.08 -21.05
N THR A 73 19.09 -1.12 -21.51
CA THR A 73 20.30 -1.00 -22.34
C THR A 73 20.01 -0.68 -23.81
N SER A 74 18.77 -0.89 -24.27
CA SER A 74 18.33 -0.58 -25.63
C SER A 74 17.12 0.36 -25.63
N SER A 75 16.92 1.08 -26.73
CA SER A 75 15.74 1.93 -26.93
C SER A 75 14.44 1.12 -26.84
N ALA A 76 14.43 -0.13 -27.32
CA ALA A 76 13.28 -1.02 -27.24
C ALA A 76 12.89 -1.31 -25.78
N ILE A 77 13.85 -1.62 -24.90
CA ILE A 77 13.59 -1.88 -23.48
C ILE A 77 13.07 -0.62 -22.79
N LYS A 78 13.67 0.54 -23.07
CA LYS A 78 13.23 1.81 -22.46
C LYS A 78 11.79 2.19 -22.87
N ASN A 79 11.46 1.98 -24.14
CA ASN A 79 10.12 2.22 -24.66
C ASN A 79 9.11 1.24 -24.07
N TYR A 80 9.48 -0.03 -23.93
CA TYR A 80 8.63 -1.02 -23.27
C TYR A 80 8.37 -0.69 -21.81
N GLY A 81 9.39 -0.28 -21.05
CA GLY A 81 9.20 0.19 -19.67
C GLY A 81 8.24 1.38 -19.56
N SER A 82 8.34 2.33 -20.50
CA SER A 82 7.43 3.48 -20.58
C SER A 82 5.98 3.05 -20.89
N LEU A 83 5.81 2.06 -21.78
CA LEU A 83 4.50 1.47 -22.07
C LEU A 83 3.91 0.76 -20.83
N MET A 84 4.71 -0.03 -20.12
CA MET A 84 4.29 -0.70 -18.89
C MET A 84 3.78 0.29 -17.84
N VAL A 85 4.50 1.39 -17.58
CA VAL A 85 4.03 2.41 -16.61
C VAL A 85 2.63 2.89 -16.96
N LYS A 86 2.38 3.18 -18.25
CA LYS A 86 1.07 3.67 -18.72
C LYS A 86 -0.01 2.60 -18.56
N ASP A 87 0.23 1.39 -19.04
CA ASP A 87 -0.77 0.32 -19.05
C ASP A 87 -1.14 -0.12 -17.64
N GLN A 88 -0.14 -0.27 -16.77
CA GLN A 88 -0.34 -0.68 -15.39
C GLN A 88 -1.07 0.39 -14.57
N ALA A 89 -0.83 1.68 -14.84
CA ALA A 89 -1.61 2.77 -14.25
C ALA A 89 -3.09 2.74 -14.68
N MET A 90 -3.37 2.46 -15.95
CA MET A 90 -4.75 2.29 -16.44
C MET A 90 -5.46 1.09 -15.80
N LEU A 91 -4.76 -0.04 -15.67
CA LEU A 91 -5.28 -1.24 -15.01
C LEU A 91 -5.54 -0.98 -13.52
N LEU A 92 -4.62 -0.32 -12.82
CA LEU A 92 -4.80 0.05 -11.41
C LEU A 92 -6.02 0.98 -11.22
N ALA A 93 -6.25 1.92 -12.15
CA ALA A 93 -7.43 2.78 -12.10
C ALA A 93 -8.75 1.98 -12.24
N LYS A 94 -8.77 0.93 -13.08
CA LYS A 94 -9.93 0.03 -13.19
C LYS A 94 -10.14 -0.78 -11.90
N ILE A 95 -9.06 -1.30 -11.31
CA ILE A 95 -9.11 -2.03 -10.03
C ILE A 95 -9.64 -1.12 -8.91
N LYS A 96 -9.16 0.14 -8.82
CA LYS A 96 -9.65 1.13 -7.85
C LYS A 96 -11.15 1.36 -7.98
N LYS A 97 -11.67 1.47 -9.21
CA LYS A 97 -13.13 1.59 -9.46
C LYS A 97 -13.90 0.35 -9.00
N LEU A 98 -13.41 -0.85 -9.30
CA LEU A 98 -14.05 -2.11 -8.89
C LEU A 98 -14.08 -2.28 -7.37
N ALA A 99 -12.98 -1.93 -6.69
CA ALA A 99 -12.88 -2.00 -5.24
C ALA A 99 -13.80 -0.98 -4.56
N ALA A 100 -13.84 0.27 -5.05
CA ALA A 100 -14.73 1.30 -4.54
C ALA A 100 -16.21 0.87 -4.64
N ALA A 101 -16.62 0.31 -5.79
CA ALA A 101 -17.99 -0.19 -5.99
C ALA A 101 -18.37 -1.32 -5.02
N ARG A 102 -17.39 -2.03 -4.47
CA ARG A 102 -17.57 -3.15 -3.53
C ARG A 102 -17.19 -2.82 -2.09
N LYS A 103 -16.86 -1.54 -1.80
CA LYS A 103 -16.39 -1.10 -0.48
C LYS A 103 -15.14 -1.85 0.00
N ILE A 104 -14.33 -2.36 -0.92
CA ILE A 104 -13.06 -3.06 -0.63
C ILE A 104 -11.95 -2.03 -0.48
N SER A 105 -11.20 -2.13 0.62
CA SER A 105 -10.00 -1.33 0.85
C SER A 105 -8.85 -1.88 0.01
N LEU A 106 -8.10 -0.99 -0.64
CA LEU A 106 -6.89 -1.35 -1.39
C LEU A 106 -5.64 -0.84 -0.67
N PRO A 107 -4.48 -1.48 -0.88
CA PRO A 107 -3.22 -1.00 -0.36
C PRO A 107 -2.85 0.35 -1.00
N THR A 108 -2.16 1.20 -0.24
CA THR A 108 -1.71 2.53 -0.71
C THR A 108 -0.35 2.50 -1.40
N ASP A 109 0.40 1.41 -1.22
CA ASP A 109 1.68 1.14 -1.85
C ASP A 109 1.86 -0.39 -1.98
N ILE A 110 2.94 -0.86 -2.59
CA ILE A 110 3.25 -2.29 -2.72
C ILE A 110 3.60 -2.92 -1.35
N SER A 111 3.55 -4.25 -1.27
CA SER A 111 4.02 -4.99 -0.09
C SER A 111 5.51 -4.77 0.19
N ASN A 112 5.92 -4.92 1.44
CA ASN A 112 7.30 -4.82 1.89
C ASN A 112 8.19 -5.81 1.14
N ASP A 113 7.76 -7.06 0.95
CA ASP A 113 8.49 -8.08 0.18
C ASP A 113 8.79 -7.60 -1.27
N LYS A 114 7.83 -6.91 -1.89
CA LYS A 114 8.04 -6.33 -3.23
C LYS A 114 8.93 -5.09 -3.19
N ILE A 115 8.90 -4.29 -2.13
CA ILE A 115 9.87 -3.21 -1.92
C ILE A 115 11.28 -3.78 -1.87
N GLU A 116 11.50 -4.85 -1.10
CA GLU A 116 12.79 -5.53 -1.00
C GLU A 116 13.25 -6.05 -2.36
N GLY A 117 12.39 -6.80 -3.06
CA GLY A 117 12.70 -7.29 -4.41
C GLY A 117 12.99 -6.17 -5.41
N LEU A 118 12.26 -5.05 -5.35
CA LEU A 118 12.53 -3.88 -6.20
C LEU A 118 13.88 -3.25 -5.87
N VAL A 119 14.22 -3.15 -4.59
CA VAL A 119 15.51 -2.60 -4.13
C VAL A 119 16.66 -3.46 -4.61
N ASP A 120 16.54 -4.79 -4.56
CA ASP A 120 17.57 -5.70 -5.04
C ASP A 120 17.72 -5.61 -6.56
N LEU A 121 16.61 -5.59 -7.30
CA LEU A 121 16.63 -5.35 -8.75
C LEU A 121 17.29 -4.01 -9.10
N MET A 122 17.08 -2.96 -8.29
CA MET A 122 17.72 -1.66 -8.48
C MET A 122 19.24 -1.68 -8.24
N LYS A 123 19.77 -2.63 -7.46
CA LYS A 123 21.23 -2.77 -7.25
C LYS A 123 21.89 -3.53 -8.40
N GLU A 124 21.18 -4.48 -9.01
CA GLU A 124 21.69 -5.32 -10.10
C GLU A 124 21.58 -4.69 -11.50
N SER A 125 20.71 -3.68 -11.65
CA SER A 125 20.45 -2.95 -12.90
C SER A 125 21.31 -1.69 -13.06
#